data_AF-A0A932UK92-F1
#
_entry.id   AF-A0A932UK92-F1
#
_cell.length_a   1.000
_cell.length_b   1.000
_cell.length_c   1.000
_cell.angle_alpha   90.00
_cell.angle_beta   90.00
_cell.angle_gamma   90.00
#
_symmetry.space_group_name_H-M   'P 1'
#
loop_
_entity.id
_entity.type
_entity.pdbx_description
1 polymer ?
#
loop_
_entity_poly.entity_id
_entity_poly.type
_entity_poly.pdbx_seq_one_letter_code
_entity_poly.pdbx_strand_id
1 'polypeptide(L)'
;MRVAPPDSLRFDYRGPFGRSGAALLLGDSVVWAEPEKDVRELIPLAPLFWAALGIPLRPAETASVLAREDVGWQAWRVIAGADTLDLVHFPSGPARLLTQLRQHGIAAATEVRFGETGLPLQGQMRFPRDGSAFIFTIEAVDSTVVFDAATWRHP
;
A
#
# COMPACT_ATOMS: atom_id res chain seq x y z
N MET A 1 -2.49 -9.00 -8.92
CA MET A 1 -2.23 -7.55 -8.89
C MET A 1 -1.36 -7.18 -10.07
N ARG A 2 -1.63 -6.06 -10.75
CA ARG A 2 -0.83 -5.57 -11.88
C ARG A 2 -0.46 -4.12 -11.63
N VAL A 3 0.83 -3.78 -11.68
CA VAL A 3 1.36 -2.43 -11.42
C VAL A 3 1.86 -1.86 -12.74
N ALA A 4 1.47 -0.63 -13.09
CA ALA A 4 2.08 0.13 -14.17
C ALA A 4 2.65 1.45 -13.57
N PRO A 5 3.98 1.58 -13.50
CA PRO A 5 4.63 2.79 -12.98
C PRO A 5 4.21 4.07 -13.75
N PRO A 6 4.26 5.25 -13.13
CA PRO A 6 4.82 5.51 -11.80
C PRO A 6 3.88 5.21 -10.62
N ASP A 7 2.57 5.08 -10.85
CA ASP A 7 1.57 5.16 -9.77
C ASP A 7 0.21 4.49 -10.09
N SER A 8 0.14 3.54 -11.02
CA SER A 8 -1.12 2.84 -11.34
C SER A 8 -1.12 1.36 -10.94
N LEU A 9 -2.25 0.89 -10.42
CA LEU A 9 -2.43 -0.46 -9.89
C LEU A 9 -3.80 -1.03 -10.20
N ARG A 10 -3.86 -2.19 -10.85
CA ARG A 10 -5.06 -3.01 -10.86
C ARG A 10 -4.98 -4.09 -9.78
N PHE A 11 -5.92 -4.05 -8.86
CA PHE A 11 -6.10 -5.04 -7.80
C PHE A 11 -7.31 -5.90 -8.15
N ASP A 12 -7.08 -7.18 -8.46
CA ASP A 12 -8.14 -8.18 -8.61
C ASP A 12 -8.06 -9.13 -7.41
N TYR A 13 -9.19 -9.46 -6.78
CA TYR A 13 -9.23 -10.37 -5.63
C TYR A 13 -10.34 -11.41 -5.74
N ARG A 14 -10.11 -12.54 -5.07
CA ARG A 14 -11.12 -13.54 -4.73
C ARG A 14 -11.00 -13.83 -3.25
N GLY A 15 -12.10 -13.70 -2.53
CA GLY A 15 -12.21 -13.90 -1.11
C GLY A 15 -13.11 -15.08 -0.73
N PRO A 16 -13.28 -15.33 0.57
CA PRO A 16 -14.18 -16.35 1.09
C PRO A 16 -15.63 -16.12 0.63
N PHE A 17 -16.43 -17.19 0.65
CA PHE A 17 -17.87 -17.16 0.36
C PHE A 17 -18.23 -16.63 -1.04
N GLY A 18 -17.33 -16.80 -2.01
CA GLY A 18 -17.57 -16.38 -3.39
C GLY A 18 -17.45 -14.87 -3.63
N ARG A 19 -16.96 -14.09 -2.64
CA ARG A 19 -16.65 -12.67 -2.87
C ARG A 19 -15.52 -12.56 -3.89
N SER A 20 -15.68 -11.69 -4.86
CA SER A 20 -14.63 -11.34 -5.80
C SER A 20 -14.85 -9.93 -6.28
N GLY A 21 -13.77 -9.28 -6.69
CA GLY A 21 -13.88 -7.95 -7.22
C GLY A 21 -12.58 -7.46 -7.81
N ALA A 22 -12.64 -6.25 -8.32
CA ALA A 22 -11.50 -5.57 -8.89
C ALA A 22 -11.53 -4.07 -8.58
N ALA A 23 -10.37 -3.46 -8.57
CA ALA A 23 -10.18 -2.05 -8.33
C ALA A 23 -9.02 -1.51 -9.16
N LEU A 24 -9.14 -0.25 -9.57
CA LEU A 24 -8.05 0.53 -10.14
C LEU A 24 -7.68 1.66 -9.19
N LEU A 25 -6.41 1.67 -8.79
CA LEU A 25 -5.82 2.74 -8.02
C LEU A 25 -4.91 3.55 -8.94
N LEU A 26 -5.04 4.88 -8.90
CA LEU A 26 -4.14 5.83 -9.53
C LEU A 26 -3.66 6.81 -8.45
N GLY A 27 -2.36 6.80 -8.15
CA GLY A 27 -1.79 7.60 -7.07
C GLY A 27 -2.48 7.31 -5.74
N ASP A 28 -3.01 8.36 -5.11
CA ASP A 28 -3.68 8.34 -3.81
C ASP A 28 -5.18 8.00 -3.87
N SER A 29 -5.68 7.66 -5.06
CA SER A 29 -7.12 7.58 -5.33
C SER A 29 -7.52 6.20 -5.89
N VAL A 30 -8.69 5.72 -5.47
CA VAL A 30 -9.37 4.58 -6.11
C VAL A 30 -10.30 5.14 -7.19
N VAL A 31 -9.99 4.87 -8.45
CA VAL A 31 -10.69 5.44 -9.61
C VAL A 31 -11.97 4.66 -9.93
N TRP A 32 -11.91 3.34 -9.80
CA TRP A 32 -13.09 2.48 -9.86
C TRP A 32 -12.89 1.24 -9.01
N ALA A 33 -14.00 0.66 -8.58
CA ALA A 33 -14.04 -0.50 -7.73
C ALA A 33 -15.35 -1.26 -7.93
N GLU A 34 -15.28 -2.58 -8.07
CA GLU A 34 -16.45 -3.44 -8.23
C GLU A 34 -16.27 -4.76 -7.46
N PRO A 35 -17.15 -5.09 -6.49
CA PRO A 35 -18.15 -4.22 -5.87
C PRO A 35 -17.48 -3.12 -5.03
N GLU A 36 -17.90 -1.86 -5.18
CA GLU A 36 -17.28 -0.71 -4.49
C GLU A 36 -17.22 -0.87 -2.96
N LYS A 37 -18.31 -1.38 -2.36
CA LYS A 37 -18.40 -1.62 -0.92
C LYS A 37 -17.31 -2.58 -0.44
N ASP A 38 -17.15 -3.69 -1.15
CA ASP A 38 -16.22 -4.75 -0.76
C ASP A 38 -14.77 -4.31 -0.95
N VAL A 39 -14.47 -3.55 -2.00
CA VAL A 39 -13.15 -2.99 -2.23
C VAL A 39 -12.80 -1.93 -1.19
N ARG A 40 -13.74 -1.06 -0.80
CA ARG A 40 -13.50 -0.06 0.26
C ARG A 40 -13.17 -0.70 1.61
N GLU A 41 -13.75 -1.87 1.90
CA GLU A 41 -13.38 -2.66 3.09
C GLU A 41 -11.93 -3.18 3.01
N LEU A 42 -11.43 -3.50 1.81
CA LEU A 42 -10.09 -4.07 1.59
C LEU A 42 -8.99 -3.02 1.38
N ILE A 43 -9.33 -1.90 0.74
CA ILE A 43 -8.45 -0.79 0.41
C ILE A 43 -9.02 0.46 1.08
N PRO A 44 -8.96 0.56 2.41
CA PRO A 44 -9.58 1.68 3.12
C PRO A 44 -8.91 3.00 2.76
N LEU A 45 -7.60 2.99 2.48
CA LEU A 45 -6.83 4.15 2.06
C LEU A 45 -5.72 3.74 1.09
N ALA A 46 -5.73 4.30 -0.13
CA ALA A 46 -4.77 3.95 -1.18
C ALA A 46 -3.30 4.18 -0.76
N PRO A 47 -2.91 5.28 -0.08
CA PRO A 47 -1.51 5.46 0.35
C PRO A 47 -1.00 4.34 1.28
N LEU A 48 -1.87 3.80 2.14
CA LEU A 48 -1.52 2.69 3.01
C LEU A 48 -1.44 1.38 2.23
N PHE A 49 -2.30 1.18 1.24
CA PHE A 49 -2.24 0.02 0.39
C PHE A 49 -0.91 -0.04 -0.38
N TRP A 50 -0.52 1.07 -1.01
CA TRP A 50 0.79 1.22 -1.64
C TRP A 50 1.95 0.98 -0.67
N ALA A 51 1.87 1.53 0.54
CA ALA A 51 2.86 1.28 1.58
C ALA A 51 2.92 -0.21 1.98
N ALA A 52 1.78 -0.91 2.04
CA ALA A 52 1.70 -2.35 2.31
C ALA A 52 2.25 -3.22 1.14
N LEU A 53 2.44 -2.64 -0.03
CA LEU A 53 3.16 -3.25 -1.16
C LEU A 53 4.65 -2.92 -1.16
N GLY A 54 5.13 -2.12 -0.21
CA GLY A 54 6.53 -1.69 -0.13
C GLY A 54 6.86 -0.53 -1.07
N ILE A 55 5.85 0.13 -1.64
CA ILE A 55 6.00 1.20 -2.63
C ILE A 55 5.26 2.45 -2.11
N PRO A 56 5.73 3.10 -1.04
CA PRO A 56 5.05 4.28 -0.50
C PRO A 56 4.95 5.37 -1.56
N LEU A 57 3.77 5.98 -1.67
CA LEU A 57 3.55 7.08 -2.62
C LEU A 57 4.42 8.28 -2.28
N ARG A 58 4.81 9.01 -3.33
CA ARG A 58 5.42 10.33 -3.17
C ARG A 58 4.44 11.25 -2.42
N PRO A 59 4.90 11.98 -1.39
CA PRO A 59 4.09 12.99 -0.72
C PRO A 59 3.58 14.06 -1.70
N ALA A 60 2.36 14.56 -1.48
CA ALA A 60 1.84 15.71 -2.22
C ALA A 60 2.76 16.94 -2.06
N GLU A 61 2.80 17.82 -3.07
CA GLU A 61 3.66 19.02 -3.04
C GLU A 61 3.37 19.96 -1.86
N THR A 62 2.14 19.92 -1.35
CA THR A 62 1.71 20.71 -0.18
C THR A 62 2.08 20.07 1.16
N ALA A 63 2.60 18.83 1.16
CA ALA A 63 2.95 18.13 2.38
C ALA A 63 4.34 18.54 2.87
N SER A 64 4.50 18.63 4.19
CA SER A 64 5.81 18.80 4.81
C SER A 64 6.42 17.42 5.11
N VAL A 65 7.71 17.26 4.82
CA VAL A 65 8.43 16.00 5.08
C VAL A 65 9.56 16.26 6.07
N LEU A 66 9.53 15.53 7.19
CA LEU A 66 10.66 15.44 8.12
C LEU A 66 11.35 14.11 7.89
N ALA A 67 12.68 14.10 7.92
CA ALA A 67 13.49 12.89 7.78
C ALA A 67 14.43 12.73 8.96
N ARG A 68 14.69 11.47 9.34
CA ARG A 68 15.71 11.10 10.32
C ARG A 68 16.36 9.81 9.88
N GLU A 69 17.67 9.71 10.06
CA GLU A 69 18.44 8.51 9.78
C GLU A 69 19.31 8.19 10.98
N ASP A 70 19.54 6.90 11.21
CA ASP A 70 20.47 6.37 12.19
C ASP A 70 21.03 5.04 11.68
N VAL A 71 21.97 4.45 12.42
CA VAL A 71 22.57 3.16 12.07
C VAL A 71 21.47 2.10 12.01
N GLY A 72 21.23 1.59 10.80
CA GLY A 72 20.32 0.47 10.55
C GLY A 72 18.86 0.86 10.31
N TRP A 73 18.50 2.15 10.27
CA TRP A 73 17.15 2.58 9.87
C TRP A 73 17.07 4.02 9.36
N GLN A 74 16.06 4.26 8.53
CA GLN A 74 15.69 5.57 8.00
C GLN A 74 14.21 5.80 8.30
N ALA A 75 13.84 7.00 8.68
CA ALA A 75 12.46 7.36 8.97
C ALA A 75 12.06 8.67 8.30
N TRP A 76 10.80 8.71 7.88
CA TRP A 76 10.16 9.89 7.34
C TRP A 76 8.84 10.13 8.05
N ARG A 77 8.51 11.38 8.26
CA ARG A 77 7.18 11.82 8.65
C ARG A 77 6.66 12.77 7.60
N VAL A 78 5.59 12.38 6.95
CA VAL A 78 4.83 13.21 6.02
C VAL A 78 3.69 13.85 6.79
N ILE A 79 3.54 15.17 6.70
CA ILE A 79 2.51 15.95 7.37
C ILE A 79 1.63 16.59 6.30
N ALA A 80 0.35 16.25 6.29
CA ALA A 80 -0.64 16.77 5.35
C ALA A 80 -1.85 17.30 6.13
N GLY A 81 -1.89 18.61 6.37
CA GLY A 81 -2.88 19.22 7.24
C GLY A 81 -2.77 18.69 8.68
N ALA A 82 -3.84 18.07 9.19
CA ALA A 82 -3.88 17.47 10.52
C ALA A 82 -3.39 16.00 10.54
N ASP A 83 -3.19 15.41 9.38
CA ASP A 83 -2.86 13.99 9.24
C ASP A 83 -1.34 13.80 9.12
N THR A 84 -0.85 12.68 9.65
CA THR A 84 0.57 12.31 9.51
C THR A 84 0.74 10.87 9.06
N LEU A 85 1.65 10.65 8.11
CA LEU A 85 2.13 9.33 7.71
C LEU A 85 3.58 9.17 8.17
N ASP A 86 3.80 8.30 9.16
CA ASP A 86 5.13 7.91 9.61
C ASP A 86 5.60 6.70 8.78
N LEU A 87 6.82 6.74 8.27
CA LEU A 87 7.48 5.63 7.58
C LEU A 87 8.80 5.33 8.29
N VAL A 88 9.11 4.05 8.51
CA VAL A 88 10.41 3.60 9.05
C VAL A 88 10.89 2.42 8.23
N HIS A 89 12.00 2.62 7.53
CA HIS A 89 12.65 1.61 6.71
C HIS A 89 13.86 1.03 7.44
N PHE A 90 13.90 -0.29 7.54
CA PHE A 90 15.04 -1.06 8.05
C PHE A 90 15.66 -1.83 6.88
N PRO A 91 16.78 -1.36 6.32
CA PRO A 91 17.36 -1.95 5.10
C PRO A 91 18.17 -3.23 5.36
N SER A 92 18.47 -3.56 6.62
CA SER A 92 19.38 -4.66 6.99
C SER A 92 18.74 -5.59 8.02
N GLY A 93 19.19 -6.86 8.04
CA GLY A 93 18.48 -7.93 8.76
C GLY A 93 17.27 -8.41 7.95
N PRO A 94 16.17 -8.85 8.59
CA PRO A 94 14.91 -9.00 7.87
C PRO A 94 14.43 -7.60 7.45
N ALA A 95 14.76 -7.24 6.21
CA ALA A 95 14.45 -5.93 5.65
C ALA A 95 12.94 -5.67 5.71
N ARG A 96 12.55 -4.48 6.18
CA ARG A 96 11.14 -4.16 6.39
C ARG A 96 10.85 -2.67 6.30
N LEU A 97 9.62 -2.35 5.91
CA LEU A 97 9.06 -1.01 5.93
C LEU A 97 7.87 -1.01 6.88
N LEU A 98 7.92 -0.18 7.91
CA LEU A 98 6.80 0.10 8.80
C LEU A 98 6.17 1.41 8.36
N THR A 99 4.85 1.45 8.24
CA THR A 99 4.11 2.69 7.97
C THR A 99 3.00 2.85 8.99
N GLN A 100 2.73 4.08 9.42
CA GLN A 100 1.63 4.37 10.33
C GLN A 100 0.94 5.66 9.94
N LEU A 101 -0.35 5.58 9.64
CA LEU A 101 -1.19 6.72 9.41
C LEU A 101 -1.88 7.15 10.69
N ARG A 102 -1.83 8.45 10.97
CA ARG A 102 -2.55 9.07 12.06
C ARG A 102 -3.58 10.05 11.53
N GLN A 103 -4.84 9.84 11.91
CA GLN A 103 -5.99 10.72 11.67
C GLN A 103 -6.83 10.71 12.94
N HIS A 104 -6.64 11.70 13.82
CA HIS A 104 -7.25 11.71 15.17
C HIS A 104 -6.91 10.44 15.99
N GLY A 105 -5.61 10.14 16.09
CA GLY A 105 -5.10 8.87 16.63
C GLY A 105 -4.58 7.95 15.53
N ILE A 106 -4.15 6.72 15.86
CA ILE A 106 -3.66 5.77 14.85
C ILE A 106 -4.85 5.22 14.07
N ALA A 107 -4.94 5.56 12.79
CA ALA A 107 -5.99 5.08 11.89
C ALA A 107 -5.65 3.67 11.38
N ALA A 108 -4.39 3.48 10.98
CA ALA A 108 -3.89 2.20 10.48
C ALA A 108 -2.36 2.15 10.49
N ALA A 109 -1.83 0.94 10.47
CA ALA A 109 -0.41 0.67 10.36
C ALA A 109 -0.15 -0.46 9.36
N THR A 110 0.96 -0.38 8.64
CA THR A 110 1.41 -1.43 7.75
C THR A 110 2.81 -1.90 8.08
N GLU A 111 3.07 -3.16 7.80
CA GLU A 111 4.40 -3.74 7.81
C GLU A 111 4.59 -4.50 6.50
N VAL A 112 5.70 -4.23 5.82
CA VAL A 112 6.13 -4.99 4.64
C VAL A 112 7.46 -5.62 4.94
N ARG A 113 7.57 -6.91 4.65
CA ARG A 113 8.83 -7.66 4.72
C ARG A 113 9.38 -7.83 3.31
N PHE A 114 10.66 -7.57 3.15
CA PHE A 114 11.37 -7.72 1.88
C PHE A 114 12.26 -8.95 1.91
N GLY A 115 12.44 -9.56 0.73
CA GLY A 115 13.39 -10.65 0.51
C GLY A 115 14.79 -10.13 0.25
N GLU A 116 15.74 -11.04 0.08
CA GLU A 116 17.15 -10.71 -0.18
C GLU A 116 17.35 -9.90 -1.47
N THR A 117 16.45 -10.04 -2.44
CA THR A 117 16.46 -9.29 -3.70
C THR A 117 15.86 -7.88 -3.58
N GLY A 118 15.42 -7.47 -2.39
CA GLY A 118 14.72 -6.21 -2.15
C GLY A 118 13.26 -6.19 -2.59
N LEU A 119 12.74 -7.30 -3.13
CA LEU A 119 11.33 -7.42 -3.50
C LEU A 119 10.46 -7.68 -2.25
N PRO A 120 9.24 -7.11 -2.19
CA PRO A 120 8.33 -7.35 -1.08
C PRO A 120 7.82 -8.80 -1.11
N LEU A 121 7.85 -9.48 0.03
CA LEU A 121 7.41 -10.87 0.20
C LEU A 121 6.04 -10.97 0.85
N GLN A 122 5.75 -10.06 1.78
CA GLN A 122 4.49 -10.06 2.52
C GLN A 122 4.17 -8.64 2.97
N GLY A 123 2.93 -8.26 2.79
CA GLY A 123 2.34 -7.06 3.37
C GLY A 123 1.34 -7.42 4.46
N GLN A 124 1.33 -6.61 5.52
CA GLN A 124 0.30 -6.63 6.55
C GLN A 124 -0.22 -5.21 6.73
N MET A 125 -1.54 -5.07 6.83
CA MET A 125 -2.23 -3.85 7.26
C MET A 125 -3.03 -4.15 8.53
N ARG A 126 -3.01 -3.25 9.49
CA ARG A 126 -3.73 -3.35 10.77
C ARG A 126 -4.56 -2.09 10.98
N PHE A 127 -5.77 -2.27 11.48
CA PHE A 127 -6.74 -1.20 11.75
C PHE A 127 -7.07 -1.20 13.25
N PRO A 128 -6.33 -0.44 14.07
CA PRO A 128 -6.44 -0.55 15.54
C PRO A 128 -7.83 -0.26 16.09
N ARG A 129 -8.60 0.64 15.46
CA ARG A 129 -9.96 0.99 15.89
C ARG A 129 -10.91 -0.20 15.85
N ASP A 130 -10.80 -1.03 14.82
CA ASP A 130 -11.69 -2.17 14.60
C ASP A 130 -11.05 -3.51 15.01
N GLY A 131 -9.77 -3.50 15.38
CA GLY A 131 -9.00 -4.69 15.74
C GLY A 131 -8.73 -5.64 14.56
N SER A 132 -9.04 -5.23 13.33
CA SER A 132 -8.91 -6.05 12.13
C SER A 132 -7.51 -5.97 11.52
N ALA A 133 -7.16 -6.99 10.72
CA ALA A 133 -5.92 -7.02 9.96
C ALA A 133 -6.14 -7.68 8.60
N PHE A 134 -5.44 -7.16 7.60
CA PHE A 134 -5.35 -7.75 6.27
C PHE A 134 -3.91 -8.16 6.01
N ILE A 135 -3.67 -9.44 5.76
CA ILE A 135 -2.33 -10.01 5.56
C ILE A 135 -2.32 -10.69 4.20
N PHE A 136 -1.29 -10.44 3.40
CA PHE A 136 -1.18 -11.03 2.08
C PHE A 136 0.29 -11.31 1.73
N THR A 137 0.52 -12.44 1.08
CA THR A 137 1.81 -12.79 0.47
C THR A 137 1.91 -12.15 -0.90
N ILE A 138 3.10 -11.69 -1.26
CA ILE A 138 3.38 -11.07 -2.54
C ILE A 138 4.30 -12.01 -3.31
N GLU A 139 3.81 -12.50 -4.44
CA GLU A 139 4.61 -13.24 -5.40
C GLU A 139 4.84 -12.33 -6.61
N ALA A 140 6.07 -11.81 -6.72
CA ALA A 140 6.47 -11.02 -7.86
C ALA A 140 6.70 -11.97 -9.05
N VAL A 141 5.86 -11.84 -10.07
CA VAL A 141 6.08 -12.49 -11.36
C VAL A 141 6.63 -11.42 -12.29
N ASP A 142 7.92 -11.51 -12.61
CA ASP A 142 8.53 -10.63 -13.61
C ASP A 142 7.98 -11.03 -14.98
N SER A 143 6.97 -10.29 -15.41
CA SER A 143 6.38 -10.45 -16.72
C SER A 143 6.48 -9.10 -17.41
N THR A 144 7.37 -8.99 -18.39
CA THR A 144 7.41 -7.89 -19.37
C THR A 144 6.21 -8.05 -20.32
N VAL A 145 5.01 -7.96 -19.75
CA VAL A 145 3.77 -8.06 -20.49
C VAL A 145 3.24 -6.66 -20.66
N VAL A 146 3.16 -6.21 -21.91
CA VAL A 146 2.33 -5.06 -22.25
C VAL A 146 0.89 -5.46 -21.92
N PHE A 147 0.33 -4.89 -20.86
CA PHE A 147 -1.08 -5.10 -20.54
C PHE A 147 -1.93 -4.43 -21.62
N ASP A 148 -2.82 -5.20 -22.25
CA ASP A 148 -3.78 -4.66 -23.20
C ASP A 148 -4.56 -3.50 -22.53
N ALA A 149 -4.80 -2.41 -23.26
CA ALA A 149 -5.53 -1.25 -22.74
C ALA A 149 -6.92 -1.62 -22.19
N ALA A 150 -7.55 -2.67 -22.72
CA ALA A 150 -8.80 -3.22 -22.21
C ALA A 150 -8.68 -3.76 -20.78
N THR A 151 -7.49 -4.17 -20.33
CA THR A 151 -7.23 -4.62 -18.96
C THR A 151 -7.53 -3.52 -17.93
N TRP A 152 -7.39 -2.26 -18.32
CA TRP A 152 -7.60 -1.10 -17.45
C TRP A 152 -9.03 -0.57 -17.52
N ARG A 153 -9.84 -1.08 -18.45
CA ARG A 153 -11.25 -0.71 -18.58
C ARG A 153 -12.07 -1.42 -17.49
N HIS A 154 -13.14 -0.75 -17.08
CA HIS A 154 -14.20 -1.39 -16.32
C HIS A 154 -14.75 -2.58 -17.13
N PRO A 155 -15.02 -3.75 -16.52
CA PRO A 155 -15.69 -4.85 -17.20
C PRO A 155 -17.09 -4.47 -17.71
#